data_AF-A0A4R5UT19-F1
#
_entry.id   AF-A0A4R5UT19-F1
#
_cell.length_a   1.000
_cell.length_b   1.000
_cell.length_c   1.000
_cell.angle_alpha   90.00
_cell.angle_beta   90.00
_cell.angle_gamma   90.00
#
_symmetry.space_group_name_H-M   'P 1'
#
loop_
_entity.id
_entity.type
_entity.pdbx_description
1 polymer ?
#
loop_
_entity_poly.entity_id
_entity_poly.type
_entity_poly.pdbx_seq_one_letter_code
_entity_poly.pdbx_strand_id
1 'polypeptide(L)'
;MSLIAKIDPPLTVDENGVAQIHARPYKQSVARTGEEIFVWTSEGSGGHGLAARGTVLDARIESLPNKTGPGEHKELVLDVKIVGAAPARALTLDQIAPRRDDDEAAPEPAAGKLLYTHALNKITSIESEVADFVRSHFEEQ
;
A
#
# COMPACT_ATOMS: atom_id res chain seq x y z
N MET A 1 1.82 13.97 2.57
CA MET A 1 1.30 13.06 1.54
C MET A 1 1.46 11.65 2.09
N SER A 2 0.50 10.77 1.85
CA SER A 2 0.59 9.37 2.26
C SER A 2 0.67 8.47 1.03
N LEU A 3 1.22 7.27 1.21
CA LEU A 3 1.38 6.27 0.18
C LEU A 3 0.52 5.05 0.51
N ILE A 4 0.15 4.29 -0.52
CA ILE A 4 -0.37 2.94 -0.34
C ILE A 4 0.34 1.99 -1.31
N ALA A 5 0.86 0.90 -0.77
CA ALA A 5 1.51 -0.17 -1.52
C ALA A 5 0.64 -1.43 -1.48
N LYS A 6 0.29 -1.95 -2.64
CA LYS A 6 -0.37 -3.25 -2.80
C LYS A 6 0.67 -4.29 -3.18
N ILE A 7 0.94 -5.23 -2.28
CA ILE A 7 1.97 -6.24 -2.42
C ILE A 7 1.40 -7.66 -2.34
N ASP A 8 2.16 -8.63 -2.85
CA ASP A 8 1.95 -10.03 -2.48
C ASP A 8 2.36 -10.27 -1.02
N PRO A 9 1.63 -11.13 -0.28
CA PRO A 9 2.05 -11.56 1.05
C PRO A 9 3.25 -12.54 0.96
N PRO A 10 4.00 -12.72 2.07
CA PRO A 10 3.83 -12.03 3.35
C PRO A 10 4.51 -10.64 3.36
N LEU A 11 3.99 -9.74 4.21
CA LEU A 11 4.77 -8.57 4.63
C LEU A 11 5.80 -9.05 5.66
N THR A 12 7.06 -9.15 5.23
CA THR A 12 8.16 -9.52 6.13
C THR A 12 8.68 -8.30 6.86
N VAL A 13 8.72 -8.38 8.19
CA VAL A 13 9.24 -7.33 9.08
C VAL A 13 10.43 -7.92 9.83
N ASP A 14 11.55 -7.20 9.85
CA ASP A 14 12.77 -7.62 10.56
C ASP A 14 12.67 -7.42 12.09
N GLU A 15 13.73 -7.81 12.81
CA GLU A 15 13.82 -7.67 14.27
C GLU A 15 13.74 -6.21 14.76
N ASN A 16 14.07 -5.25 13.88
CA ASN A 16 14.01 -3.83 14.15
C ASN A 16 12.64 -3.24 13.79
N GLY A 17 11.67 -4.04 13.38
CA GLY A 17 10.36 -3.55 12.96
C GLY A 17 10.38 -2.84 11.61
N VAL A 18 11.38 -3.09 10.76
CA VAL A 18 11.51 -2.53 9.42
C VAL A 18 11.07 -3.57 8.38
N ALA A 19 10.22 -3.15 7.47
CA ALA A 19 9.83 -3.93 6.31
C ALA A 19 10.43 -3.31 5.04
N GLN A 20 10.97 -4.15 4.16
CA GLN A 20 11.38 -3.70 2.85
C GLN A 20 10.26 -3.96 1.84
N ILE A 21 9.77 -2.91 1.20
CA ILE A 21 8.66 -2.96 0.24
C ILE A 21 9.21 -2.71 -1.16
N HIS A 22 8.92 -3.64 -2.06
CA HIS A 22 9.24 -3.56 -3.48
C HIS A 22 7.95 -3.42 -4.26
N ALA A 23 7.78 -2.28 -4.94
CA ALA A 23 6.59 -2.06 -5.74
C ALA A 23 6.88 -1.14 -6.93
N ARG A 24 6.21 -1.39 -8.05
CA ARG A 24 6.32 -0.51 -9.20
C ARG A 24 5.52 0.78 -8.96
N PRO A 25 6.11 1.97 -9.13
CA PRO A 25 5.37 3.21 -8.98
C PRO A 25 4.26 3.31 -10.04
N TYR A 26 3.10 3.83 -9.63
CA TYR A 26 1.99 4.13 -10.51
C TYR A 26 1.81 5.65 -10.64
N LYS A 27 1.56 6.13 -11.88
CA LYS A 27 1.45 7.56 -12.20
C LYS A 27 2.63 8.42 -11.71
N GLN A 28 3.85 7.88 -11.78
CA GLN A 28 5.07 8.56 -11.32
C GLN A 28 5.07 8.93 -9.83
N SER A 29 4.38 8.14 -8.99
CA SER A 29 4.44 8.29 -7.54
C SER A 29 5.88 8.27 -7.04
N VAL A 30 6.24 9.29 -6.27
CA VAL A 30 7.52 9.45 -5.58
C VAL A 30 7.26 9.23 -4.09
N ALA A 31 8.21 8.59 -3.40
CA ALA A 31 8.19 8.48 -1.94
C ALA A 31 9.35 9.30 -1.36
N ARG A 32 9.14 9.83 -0.16
CA ARG A 32 10.16 10.57 0.60
C ARG A 32 10.26 10.01 2.01
N THR A 33 11.47 10.06 2.57
CA THR A 33 11.70 9.81 4.00
C THR A 33 10.73 10.64 4.85
N GLY A 34 10.12 10.00 5.85
CA GLY A 34 9.15 10.59 6.76
C GLY A 34 7.69 10.51 6.28
N GLU A 35 7.42 10.10 5.04
CA GLU A 35 6.05 9.91 4.58
C GLU A 35 5.40 8.68 5.21
N GLU A 36 4.10 8.79 5.48
CA GLU A 36 3.28 7.67 5.93
C GLU A 36 2.99 6.75 4.75
N ILE A 37 3.02 5.45 5.00
CA ILE A 37 2.66 4.43 4.03
C ILE A 37 1.73 3.39 4.64
N PHE A 38 0.70 3.01 3.89
CA PHE A 38 -0.17 1.88 4.17
C PHE A 38 0.22 0.70 3.29
N VAL A 39 0.17 -0.50 3.86
CA VAL A 39 0.48 -1.75 3.15
C VAL A 39 -0.79 -2.57 3.03
N TRP A 40 -1.14 -2.87 1.78
CA TRP A 40 -2.22 -3.77 1.41
C TRP A 40 -1.63 -5.08 0.90
N THR A 41 -2.05 -6.20 1.47
CA THR A 41 -1.67 -7.54 1.01
C THR A 41 -2.76 -8.13 0.13
N SER A 42 -2.38 -8.65 -1.03
CA SER A 42 -3.31 -9.21 -2.01
C SER A 42 -4.07 -10.42 -1.47
N GLU A 43 -5.38 -10.30 -1.29
CA GLU A 43 -6.27 -11.39 -0.85
C GLU A 43 -6.25 -12.58 -1.82
N GLY A 44 -6.19 -12.33 -3.13
CA GLY A 44 -6.06 -13.38 -4.15
C GLY A 44 -4.75 -14.16 -4.09
N SER A 45 -3.74 -13.63 -3.40
CA SER A 45 -2.45 -14.28 -3.16
C SER A 45 -2.32 -14.82 -1.72
N GLY A 46 -3.42 -14.88 -0.96
CA GLY A 46 -3.45 -15.34 0.44
C GLY A 46 -3.26 -14.24 1.49
N GLY A 47 -3.34 -12.98 1.09
CA GLY A 47 -3.30 -11.81 1.99
C GLY A 47 -4.66 -11.52 2.64
N HIS A 48 -4.75 -10.41 3.37
CA HIS A 48 -5.92 -10.07 4.19
C HIS A 48 -6.43 -8.65 3.99
N GLY A 49 -6.04 -8.00 2.89
CA GLY A 49 -6.37 -6.60 2.66
C GLY A 49 -5.37 -5.67 3.35
N LEU A 50 -5.86 -4.61 3.99
CA LEU A 50 -5.04 -3.70 4.78
C LEU A 50 -4.29 -4.48 5.87
N ALA A 51 -2.96 -4.43 5.87
CA ALA A 51 -2.11 -5.27 6.72
C ALA A 51 -1.29 -4.47 7.73
N ALA A 52 -0.78 -3.31 7.31
CA ALA A 52 0.09 -2.49 8.14
C ALA A 52 0.08 -1.01 7.75
N ARG A 53 0.57 -0.18 8.66
CA ARG A 53 0.98 1.19 8.42
C ARG A 53 2.40 1.42 8.93
N GLY A 54 3.10 2.34 8.29
CA GLY A 54 4.48 2.63 8.59
C GLY A 54 4.92 4.02 8.18
N THR A 55 6.19 4.30 8.44
CA THR A 55 6.87 5.52 8.01
C THR A 55 8.04 5.14 7.13
N VAL A 56 8.14 5.77 5.96
CA VAL A 56 9.27 5.59 5.03
C VAL A 56 10.55 6.11 5.68
N LEU A 57 11.54 5.24 5.82
CA LEU A 57 12.88 5.60 6.30
C LEU A 57 13.79 5.96 5.13
N ASP A 58 13.77 5.13 4.09
CA ASP A 58 14.53 5.32 2.86
C ASP A 58 13.65 5.02 1.64
N ALA A 59 13.92 5.72 0.54
CA ALA A 59 13.22 5.54 -0.72
C ALA A 59 14.20 5.65 -1.88
N ARG A 60 14.30 4.58 -2.67
CA ARG A 60 15.20 4.52 -3.83
C ARG A 60 14.57 3.77 -4.99
N ILE A 61 14.99 4.13 -6.20
CA ILE A 61 14.59 3.40 -7.41
C ILE A 61 15.69 2.42 -7.76
N GLU A 62 15.33 1.14 -7.81
CA GLU A 62 16.23 0.08 -8.27
C GLU A 62 15.80 -0.44 -9.63
N SER A 63 16.77 -0.72 -10.50
CA SER A 63 16.53 -1.49 -11.72
C SER A 63 16.70 -2.97 -11.41
N LEU A 64 15.63 -3.73 -11.56
CA LEU A 64 15.59 -5.16 -11.33
C LEU A 64 15.43 -5.93 -12.65
N PRO A 65 16.09 -7.08 -12.81
CA PRO A 65 15.91 -7.90 -14.00
C PRO A 65 14.45 -8.32 -14.18
N ASN A 66 13.98 -8.37 -15.42
CA ASN A 66 12.66 -8.89 -15.71
C ASN A 66 12.55 -10.35 -15.26
N LYS A 67 11.45 -10.69 -14.56
CA LYS A 67 11.17 -12.08 -14.17
C LYS A 67 11.05 -13.01 -15.39
N THR A 68 10.61 -12.47 -16.53
CA THR A 68 10.46 -13.20 -17.80
C THR A 68 11.04 -12.38 -18.94
N GLY A 69 11.94 -12.98 -19.71
CA GLY A 69 12.56 -12.36 -20.89
C GLY A 69 13.71 -11.40 -20.57
N PRO A 70 14.37 -10.85 -21.59
CA PRO A 70 15.49 -9.93 -21.42
C PRO A 70 15.05 -8.55 -20.92
N GLY A 71 15.98 -7.82 -20.29
CA GLY A 71 15.80 -6.44 -19.85
C GLY A 71 15.54 -6.27 -18.35
N GLU A 72 15.32 -5.03 -17.95
CA GLU A 72 15.10 -4.63 -16.55
C GLU A 72 13.83 -3.78 -16.44
N HIS A 73 13.28 -3.73 -15.23
CA HIS A 73 12.20 -2.83 -14.85
C HIS A 73 12.61 -2.07 -13.60
N LYS A 74 12.00 -0.90 -13.41
CA LYS A 74 12.25 -0.06 -12.23
C LYS A 74 11.21 -0.33 -11.16
N GLU A 75 11.68 -0.57 -9.93
CA GLU A 75 10.84 -0.65 -8.74
C GLU A 75 11.24 0.42 -7.75
N LEU A 76 10.26 0.92 -7.01
CA LEU A 76 10.49 1.75 -5.85
C LEU A 76 10.69 0.80 -4.67
N VAL A 77 11.89 0.85 -4.10
CA VAL A 77 12.29 0.08 -2.93
C VAL A 77 12.25 1.02 -1.74
N LEU A 78 11.43 0.65 -0.76
CA LEU A 78 11.23 1.41 0.46
C LEU A 78 11.67 0.59 1.67
N ASP A 79 12.47 1.19 2.53
CA ASP A 79 12.66 0.68 3.88
C ASP A 79 11.66 1.41 4.78
N VAL A 80 10.75 0.66 5.40
CA VAL A 80 9.60 1.21 6.12
C VAL A 80 9.61 0.75 7.56
N LYS A 81 9.64 1.70 8.50
CA LYS A 81 9.39 1.41 9.91
C LYS A 81 7.91 1.12 10.10
N ILE A 82 7.55 -0.11 10.45
CA ILE A 82 6.17 -0.46 10.77
C ILE A 82 5.81 0.12 12.14
N VAL A 83 4.73 0.89 12.18
CA VAL A 83 4.23 1.56 13.40
C VAL A 83 2.82 1.10 13.78
N GLY A 84 2.17 0.32 12.92
CA GLY A 84 0.93 -0.40 13.21
C GLY A 84 0.83 -1.63 12.32
N ALA A 85 0.69 -2.80 12.91
CA ALA A 85 0.44 -4.05 12.22
C ALA A 85 -0.89 -4.62 12.74
N ALA A 86 -1.58 -5.41 11.92
CA ALA A 86 -2.89 -5.98 12.24
C ALA A 86 -3.92 -4.89 12.59
N PRO A 87 -4.61 -4.30 11.59
CA PRO A 87 -5.61 -3.26 11.83
C PRO A 87 -6.64 -3.70 12.86
N ALA A 88 -7.04 -2.79 13.75
CA ALA A 88 -8.09 -3.02 14.75
C ALA A 88 -9.44 -3.38 14.09
N ARG A 89 -9.69 -2.87 12.88
CA ARG A 89 -10.83 -3.23 12.05
C ARG A 89 -10.35 -3.66 10.67
N ALA A 90 -10.73 -4.86 10.24
CA ALA A 90 -10.40 -5.36 8.91
C ALA A 90 -10.90 -4.39 7.83
N LEU A 91 -10.08 -4.22 6.79
CA LEU A 91 -10.43 -3.55 5.54
C LEU A 91 -9.99 -4.44 4.38
N THR A 92 -10.94 -5.13 3.77
CA THR A 92 -10.74 -6.09 2.66
C THR A 92 -11.35 -5.56 1.37
N LEU A 93 -10.98 -6.14 0.23
CA LEU A 93 -11.53 -5.79 -1.09
C LEU A 93 -13.04 -5.94 -1.11
N ASP A 94 -13.59 -6.99 -0.49
CA ASP A 94 -15.03 -7.21 -0.41
C ASP A 94 -15.77 -6.11 0.37
N GLN A 95 -15.11 -5.45 1.33
CA GLN A 95 -15.70 -4.34 2.08
C GLN A 95 -15.69 -3.02 1.29
N ILE A 96 -14.73 -2.82 0.39
CA ILE A 96 -14.61 -1.59 -0.43
C ILE A 96 -15.22 -1.74 -1.83
N ALA A 97 -15.34 -2.95 -2.37
CA ALA A 97 -15.88 -3.21 -3.70
C ALA A 97 -17.31 -2.67 -3.92
N PRO A 98 -18.25 -2.79 -2.95
CA PRO A 98 -19.62 -2.30 -3.12
C PRO A 98 -19.71 -0.78 -3.33
N ARG A 99 -18.72 -0.03 -2.84
CA ARG A 99 -18.69 1.44 -2.89
C ARG A 99 -17.85 2.00 -4.03
N ARG A 100 -17.20 1.14 -4.83
CA ARG A 100 -16.23 1.54 -5.86
C ARG A 100 -16.84 2.46 -6.93
N ASP A 101 -18.12 2.23 -7.25
CA ASP A 101 -18.83 2.92 -8.33
C ASP A 101 -19.75 4.03 -7.80
N ASP A 102 -19.70 4.33 -6.49
CA ASP A 102 -20.43 5.45 -5.91
C ASP A 102 -19.75 6.77 -6.31
N ASP A 103 -20.52 7.69 -6.89
CA ASP A 103 -20.05 9.03 -7.29
C ASP A 103 -20.11 10.05 -6.13
N GLU A 104 -20.45 9.60 -4.92
CA GLU A 104 -20.42 10.46 -3.74
C GLU A 104 -18.97 10.85 -3.40
N ALA A 105 -18.75 12.13 -3.05
CA ALA A 105 -17.47 12.64 -2.58
C ALA A 105 -17.18 12.14 -1.16
N ALA A 106 -16.92 10.84 -1.05
CA ALA A 106 -16.56 10.15 0.17
C ALA A 106 -15.20 9.44 -0.01
N PRO A 107 -14.41 9.26 1.06
CA PRO A 107 -13.11 8.62 0.97
C PRO A 107 -13.19 7.11 0.65
N GLU A 108 -14.29 6.43 0.98
CA GLU A 108 -14.43 4.98 0.75
C GLU A 108 -14.55 4.61 -0.74
N PRO A 109 -15.39 5.28 -1.55
CA PRO A 109 -15.39 5.08 -3.01
C PRO A 109 -14.03 5.35 -3.66
N ALA A 110 -13.32 6.40 -3.22
CA ALA A 110 -11.99 6.72 -3.72
C ALA A 110 -10.95 5.64 -3.35
N ALA A 111 -10.97 5.15 -2.10
CA ALA A 111 -10.15 4.02 -1.66
C ALA A 111 -10.49 2.75 -2.45
N GLY A 112 -11.77 2.46 -2.64
CA GLY A 112 -12.27 1.33 -3.42
C GLY A 112 -11.81 1.36 -4.87
N LYS A 113 -11.97 2.50 -5.55
CA LYS A 113 -11.49 2.71 -6.92
C LYS A 113 -9.99 2.51 -7.03
N LEU A 114 -9.21 3.05 -6.08
CA LEU A 114 -7.77 2.88 -6.07
C LEU A 114 -7.37 1.42 -5.88
N LEU A 115 -7.85 0.77 -4.82
CA LEU A 115 -7.43 -0.57 -4.39
C LEU A 115 -7.96 -1.70 -5.29
N TYR A 116 -9.17 -1.53 -5.82
CA TYR A 116 -9.78 -2.48 -6.75
C TYR A 116 -9.15 -2.37 -8.15
N THR A 117 -8.93 -1.15 -8.65
CA THR A 117 -8.39 -0.94 -10.01
C THR A 117 -6.86 -1.06 -10.04
N HIS A 118 -6.17 -0.87 -8.91
CA HIS A 118 -4.73 -1.05 -8.86
C HIS A 118 -4.32 -2.50 -9.07
N ALA A 119 -3.48 -2.68 -10.09
CA ALA A 119 -2.71 -3.88 -10.26
C ALA A 119 -1.85 -4.17 -9.01
N LEU A 120 -1.60 -5.45 -8.78
CA LEU A 120 -0.72 -5.96 -7.74
C LEU A 120 0.73 -5.46 -7.92
N ASN A 121 1.48 -5.40 -6.82
CA ASN A 121 2.87 -4.92 -6.75
C ASN A 121 3.02 -3.49 -7.29
N LYS A 122 2.08 -2.63 -6.88
CA LYS A 122 2.03 -1.22 -7.20
C LYS A 122 2.00 -0.36 -5.96
N ILE A 123 2.69 0.77 -6.03
CA ILE A 123 2.65 1.82 -5.03
C ILE A 123 2.18 3.12 -5.66
N THR A 124 1.39 3.89 -4.92
CA THR A 124 0.97 5.22 -5.35
C THR A 124 0.71 6.13 -4.16
N SER A 125 0.66 7.42 -4.43
CA SER A 125 0.26 8.43 -3.46
C SER A 125 -1.27 8.45 -3.33
N ILE A 126 -1.74 8.73 -2.13
CA ILE A 126 -3.16 8.87 -1.82
C ILE A 126 -3.44 10.25 -1.25
N GLU A 127 -4.64 10.75 -1.52
CA GLU A 127 -5.15 12.00 -0.97
C GLU A 127 -5.39 11.87 0.54
N SER A 128 -5.32 13.00 1.25
CA SER A 128 -5.42 13.04 2.72
C SER A 128 -6.70 12.38 3.24
N GLU A 129 -7.85 12.59 2.60
CA GLU A 129 -9.12 12.01 3.03
C GLU A 129 -9.12 10.47 2.96
N VAL A 130 -8.50 9.91 1.91
CA VAL A 130 -8.32 8.46 1.78
C VAL A 130 -7.33 7.95 2.83
N ALA A 131 -6.26 8.70 3.09
CA ALA A 131 -5.30 8.36 4.12
C ALA A 131 -5.95 8.34 5.51
N ASP A 132 -6.78 9.34 5.83
CA ASP A 132 -7.50 9.45 7.10
C ASP A 132 -8.49 8.29 7.27
N PHE A 133 -9.24 7.96 6.21
CA PHE A 133 -10.13 6.80 6.20
C PHE A 133 -9.36 5.50 6.49
N VAL A 134 -8.29 5.22 5.74
CA VAL A 134 -7.49 4.00 5.92
C VAL A 134 -6.81 3.98 7.30
N ARG A 135 -6.33 5.13 7.78
CA ARG A 135 -5.72 5.26 9.11
C ARG A 135 -6.69 4.89 10.23
N SER A 136 -7.96 5.28 10.11
CA SER A 136 -8.99 5.00 11.11
C SER A 136 -9.18 3.51 11.41
N HIS A 137 -8.75 2.61 10.52
CA HIS A 137 -8.79 1.16 10.74
C HIS A 137 -7.75 0.65 11.74
N PHE A 138 -6.75 1.48 12.08
CA PHE A 138 -5.72 1.19 13.08
C PHE A 138 -6.01 1.83 14.45
N GLU A 139 -7.07 2.61 14.57
CA GLU A 139 -7.44 3.30 15.80
C GLU A 139 -8.57 2.54 16.51
N GLU A 140 -8.40 2.27 17.80
CA GLU A 140 -9.48 1.80 18.68
C GLU A 140 -10.37 3.01 19.00
N GLN A 141 -11.69 2.89 18.78
CA GLN A 141 -12.66 3.89 19.26
C GLN A 141 -12.97 3.69 20.74
#